data_AF-A0A7K4JA28-F1
#
_entry.id   AF-A0A7K4JA28-F1
#
_cell.length_a   1.000
_cell.length_b   1.000
_cell.length_c   1.000
_cell.angle_alpha   90.00
_cell.angle_beta   90.00
_cell.angle_gamma   90.00
#
_symmetry.space_group_name_H-M   'P 1'
#
loop_
_entity.id
_entity.type
_entity.pdbx_description
1 polymer ?
#
loop_
_entity_poly.entity_id
_entity_poly.type
_entity_poly.pdbx_seq_one_letter_code
_entity_poly.pdbx_strand_id
1 'polypeptide(L)' 'LSFERYKVKLTPGTQKKGKAAKIALHNFMQSKEATAREKDLFRSVKDTDLSRNIPGKVKVSAPHLLNMKKK' A
#
# COMPACT_ATOMS: atom_id res chain seq x y z
N LEU A 1 -13.42 -8.01 10.68
CA LEU A 1 -13.81 -7.25 9.47
C LEU A 1 -12.85 -6.06 9.20
N SER A 2 -11.53 -6.25 9.22
CA SER A 2 -10.54 -5.16 9.09
C SER A 2 -9.56 -5.31 7.92
N PHE A 3 -9.57 -6.45 7.21
CA PHE A 3 -8.56 -6.77 6.18
C PHE A 3 -8.73 -6.01 4.84
N GLU A 4 -9.85 -5.32 4.61
CA GLU A 4 -10.09 -4.60 3.36
C GLU A 4 -9.62 -3.13 3.37
N ARG A 5 -9.47 -2.52 4.55
CA ARG A 5 -9.11 -1.09 4.67
C ARG A 5 -7.71 -0.77 4.18
N TYR A 6 -6.75 -1.69 4.32
CA TYR A 6 -5.34 -1.48 3.91
C TYR A 6 -4.85 -2.60 3.01
N LYS A 7 -5.52 -2.76 1.88
CA LYS A 7 -5.21 -3.80 0.89
C LYS A 7 -5.00 -3.20 -0.49
N VAL A 8 -3.97 -3.69 -1.18
CA VAL A 8 -3.69 -3.40 -2.59
C VAL A 8 -3.60 -4.70 -3.38
N LYS A 9 -3.89 -4.63 -4.67
CA LYS A 9 -3.69 -5.74 -5.60
C LYS A 9 -2.33 -5.58 -6.28
N LEU A 10 -1.54 -6.65 -6.25
CA LEU A 10 -0.33 -6.77 -7.04
C LEU A 10 -0.67 -7.50 -8.34
N THR A 11 -0.24 -6.95 -9.46
CA THR A 11 -0.37 -7.57 -10.78
C THR A 11 0.97 -7.55 -11.50
N PRO A 12 1.22 -8.44 -12.47
CA PRO A 12 2.45 -8.39 -13.25
C PRO A 12 2.68 -7.01 -13.87
N GLY A 13 3.94 -6.56 -13.87
CA GLY A 13 4.35 -5.23 -14.31
C GLY A 13 5.87 -5.07 -14.32
N THR A 14 6.37 -3.83 -14.23
CA THR A 14 7.81 -3.53 -14.37
C THR A 14 8.48 -3.05 -13.08
N GLN A 15 7.72 -2.84 -11.99
CA GLN A 15 8.28 -2.24 -10.79
C GLN A 15 9.01 -3.27 -9.92
N LYS A 16 10.10 -2.82 -9.29
CA LYS A 16 10.84 -3.59 -8.28
C LYS A 16 10.01 -3.72 -7.00
N LYS A 17 10.21 -4.81 -6.25
CA LYS A 17 9.48 -5.10 -5.01
C LYS A 17 9.50 -3.96 -3.98
N GLY A 18 10.65 -3.31 -3.78
CA GLY A 18 10.77 -2.16 -2.87
C GLY A 18 9.97 -0.94 -3.32
N LYS A 19 9.95 -0.65 -4.63
CA LYS A 19 9.15 0.45 -5.18
C LYS A 19 7.66 0.16 -5.02
N ALA A 20 7.23 -1.07 -5.31
CA ALA A 20 5.85 -1.50 -5.12
C ALA A 20 5.42 -1.42 -3.64
N ALA A 21 6.28 -1.84 -2.71
CA ALA A 21 6.06 -1.74 -1.27
C ALA A 21 5.78 -0.29 -0.83
N LYS A 22 6.66 0.64 -1.24
CA LYS A 22 6.52 2.08 -0.92
C LYS A 22 5.25 2.69 -1.49
N ILE A 23 4.88 2.33 -2.71
CA ILE A 23 3.63 2.79 -3.33
C ILE A 23 2.41 2.29 -2.54
N ALA A 24 2.42 1.02 -2.11
CA ALA A 24 1.34 0.49 -1.28
C ALA A 24 1.20 1.25 0.05
N LEU A 25 2.32 1.46 0.76
CA LEU A 25 2.35 2.20 2.02
C LEU A 25 1.86 3.65 1.86
N HIS A 26 2.32 4.31 0.79
CA HIS A 26 1.88 5.65 0.44
C HIS A 26 0.36 5.72 0.22
N ASN A 27 -0.22 4.75 -0.50
CA ASN A 27 -1.67 4.68 -0.69
C ASN A 27 -2.41 4.51 0.64
N PHE A 28 -1.87 3.71 1.58
CA PHE A 28 -2.46 3.55 2.92
C PHE A 28 -2.42 4.84 3.72
N MET A 29 -1.31 5.60 3.66
CA MET A 29 -1.18 6.89 4.31
C MET A 29 -2.12 7.96 3.75
N GLN A 30 -2.47 7.87 2.46
CA GLN A 30 -3.41 8.78 1.79
C GLN A 30 -4.88 8.42 2.04
N SER A 31 -5.17 7.26 2.64
CA SER A 31 -6.53 6.89 2.99
C SER A 31 -7.14 7.90 3.97
N LYS A 32 -8.37 8.34 3.69
CA LYS A 32 -9.14 9.24 4.57
C LYS A 32 -9.50 8.57 5.90
N GLU A 33 -9.57 7.25 5.89
CA GLU A 33 -9.90 6.41 7.04
C GLU A 33 -8.70 6.11 7.96
N ALA A 34 -7.49 6.54 7.56
CA ALA A 34 -6.29 6.35 8.34
C ALA A 34 -6.16 7.40 9.44
N THR A 35 -6.21 6.92 10.69
CA THR A 35 -5.95 7.71 11.90
C THR A 35 -4.48 8.13 11.99
N ALA A 36 -4.17 9.14 12.81
CA ALA A 36 -2.80 9.55 13.06
C ALA A 36 -1.93 8.39 13.58
N ARG A 37 -2.46 7.63 14.55
CA ARG A 37 -1.78 6.47 15.15
C ARG A 37 -1.47 5.39 14.10
N GLU A 38 -2.40 5.08 13.20
CA GLU A 38 -2.14 4.11 12.12
C GLU A 38 -1.05 4.60 11.16
N LYS A 39 -1.06 5.89 10.81
CA LYS A 39 -0.01 6.47 9.96
C LYS A 39 1.37 6.41 10.61
N ASP A 40 1.45 6.59 11.93
CA ASP A 40 2.71 6.46 12.65
C ASP A 40 3.19 5.00 12.66
N LEU A 41 2.27 4.05 12.87
CA LEU A 41 2.58 2.62 12.75
C LEU A 41 3.07 2.26 11.34
N PHE A 42 2.44 2.78 10.28
CA PHE A 42 2.89 2.57 8.90
C PHE A 42 4.34 3.02 8.67
N ARG A 43 4.73 4.17 9.24
CA ARG A 43 6.09 4.71 9.08
C ARG A 43 7.15 3.98 9.91
N SER A 44 6.74 3.27 10.96
CA SER A 44 7.67 2.52 11.83
C SER A 44 8.24 1.25 11.19
N VAL A 45 7.61 0.75 10.12
CA VAL A 45 8.03 -0.49 9.45
C VAL A 45 9.22 -0.23 8.52
N LYS A 46 10.28 -1.04 8.66
CA LYS A 46 11.47 -0.95 7.80
C LYS A 46 11.16 -1.38 6.37
N ASP A 47 11.77 -0.70 5.39
CA ASP A 47 11.62 -1.01 3.95
C ASP A 47 11.95 -2.48 3.59
N THR A 48 12.93 -3.06 4.27
CA THR A 48 13.35 -4.46 4.12
C THR A 48 12.22 -5.41 4.49
N ASP A 49 11.56 -5.16 5.62
CA ASP A 49 10.48 -5.99 6.13
C ASP A 49 9.21 -5.82 5.28
N LEU A 50 8.95 -4.60 4.81
CA LEU A 50 7.79 -4.28 3.97
C LEU A 50 7.84 -4.99 2.61
N SER A 51 9.04 -5.19 2.05
CA SER A 51 9.20 -5.70 0.67
C SER A 51 9.65 -7.16 0.56
N ARG A 52 10.02 -7.82 1.67
CA ARG A 52 10.62 -9.17 1.66
C ARG A 52 9.79 -10.24 0.97
N ASN A 53 8.46 -10.14 1.08
CA ASN A 53 7.51 -11.11 0.54
C ASN A 53 6.85 -10.64 -0.76
N ILE A 54 7.21 -9.46 -1.28
CA ILE A 54 6.63 -8.92 -2.51
C ILE A 54 7.40 -9.48 -3.71
N PRO A 55 6.71 -10.10 -4.69
CA PRO A 55 7.35 -10.56 -5.91
C PRO A 55 7.93 -9.38 -6.72
N GLY A 56 9.00 -9.64 -7.47
CA GLY A 56 9.54 -8.66 -8.42
C GLY A 56 8.65 -8.50 -9.64
N LYS A 57 8.88 -7.43 -10.43
CA LYS A 57 8.18 -7.17 -11.70
C LYS A 57 6.66 -7.11 -11.53
N VAL A 58 6.23 -6.25 -10.62
CA VAL A 58 4.80 -6.03 -10.33
C VAL A 58 4.39 -4.58 -10.51
N LYS A 59 3.08 -4.34 -10.53
CA LYS A 59 2.45 -3.03 -10.38
C LYS A 59 1.39 -3.12 -9.27
N VAL A 60 1.16 -1.98 -8.61
CA VAL A 60 0.23 -1.87 -7.48
C VAL A 60 -1.04 -1.17 -7.95
N SER A 61 -2.22 -1.74 -7.64
CA SER A 61 -3.50 -1.05 -7.79
C SER A 61 -4.29 -1.10 -6.48
N ALA A 62 -5.00 -0.01 -6.19
CA ALA A 62 -5.72 0.18 -4.93
C ALA A 62 -7.11 0.78 -5.20
N PRO A 63 -7.98 0.10 -5.99
CA PRO A 63 -9.24 0.67 -6.45
C PRO A 63 -10.15 1.08 -5.29
N HIS A 64 -10.23 0.27 -4.24
CA HIS A 64 -11.06 0.58 -3.06
C HIS A 64 -10.51 1.73 -2.20
N LEU A 65 -9.20 1.99 -2.28
CA LEU A 65 -8.54 3.07 -1.52
C LEU A 65 -8.55 4.41 -2.26
N LEU A 66 -8.52 4.37 -3.60
CA LEU A 66 -8.38 5.55 -4.45
C LEU A 66 -9.71 6.01 -5.09
N ASN A 67 -10.71 5.13 -5.26
CA ASN A 67 -11.99 5.48 -5.90
C ASN A 67 -12.96 6.29 -5.02
N MET A 68 -12.57 6.70 -3.81
CA MET A 68 -13.38 7.62 -2.99
C MET A 68 -13.30 9.10 -3.42
N LYS A 69 -12.83 9.37 -4.64
CA LYS A 69 -12.83 10.67 -5.30
C LYS A 69 -13.19 10.55 -6.79
N LYS A 70 -14.48 10.37 -7.09
CA LYS A 70 -15.13 10.98 -8.26
C LYS A 70 -16.58 11.26 -7.89
N LYS A 71 -16.86 12.50 -7.50
CA LYS A 71 -18.17 13.11 -7.61
C LYS A 71 -17.98 14.39 -8.40
#